data_AF-A0A3N5TWD7-F1
#
_entry.id   AF-A0A3N5TWD7-F1
#
_cell.length_a   1.000
_cell.length_b   1.000
_cell.length_c   1.000
_cell.angle_alpha   90.00
_cell.angle_beta   90.00
_cell.angle_gamma   90.00
#
_symmetry.space_group_name_H-M   'P 1'
#
loop_
_entity.id
_entity.type
_entity.pdbx_description
1 polymer ?
#
loop_
_entity_poly.entity_id
_entity_poly.type
_entity_poly.pdbx_seq_one_letter_code
_entity_poly.pdbx_strand_id
1 'polypeptide(L)' 'MPTVARFNVTPVKSTALHHPDRIRLDDRGAAGDRRFFFVDASGKRFS' A
#
# COMPACT_ATOMS: atom_id res chain seq x y z
N MET A 1 -4.76 -15.65 -21.86
CA MET A 1 -5.40 -15.20 -20.59
C MET A 1 -4.37 -14.44 -19.78
N PRO A 2 -4.70 -13.30 -19.16
CA PRO A 2 -3.77 -12.61 -18.27
C PRO A 2 -3.56 -13.40 -16.98
N THR A 3 -2.34 -13.32 -16.43
CA THR A 3 -1.97 -13.91 -15.12
C THR A 3 -1.41 -12.83 -14.20
N VAL A 4 -1.58 -13.01 -12.89
CA VAL A 4 -0.99 -12.11 -11.89
C VAL A 4 0.49 -12.45 -11.73
N ALA A 5 1.37 -11.47 -11.97
CA ALA A 5 2.81 -11.67 -11.82
C ALA A 5 3.30 -11.55 -10.37
N ARG A 6 2.72 -10.61 -9.59
CA ARG A 6 3.13 -10.31 -8.21
C ARG A 6 2.11 -9.41 -7.51
N PHE A 7 2.06 -9.46 -6.18
CA PHE A 7 1.42 -8.44 -5.34
C PHE A 7 2.44 -7.45 -4.76
N ASN A 8 2.08 -6.17 -4.77
CA ASN A 8 2.88 -5.10 -4.18
C ASN A 8 2.02 -4.35 -3.17
N VAL A 9 2.49 -4.28 -1.93
CA VAL A 9 1.84 -3.50 -0.87
C VAL A 9 2.88 -2.71 -0.11
N THR A 10 2.50 -1.55 0.41
CA THR A 10 3.33 -0.80 1.35
C THR A 10 2.46 -0.25 2.46
N PRO A 11 2.70 -0.61 3.74
CA PRO A 11 1.87 -0.09 4.83
C PRO A 11 1.95 1.44 4.97
N VAL A 12 3.09 2.04 4.63
CA VAL A 12 3.33 3.49 4.70
C VAL A 12 3.62 4.02 3.29
N LYS A 13 2.83 4.97 2.81
CA LYS A 13 3.03 5.56 1.47
C LYS A 13 4.47 6.09 1.32
N SER A 14 5.04 5.85 0.13
CA SER A 14 6.39 6.27 -0.25
C SER A 14 7.53 5.58 0.51
N THR A 15 7.27 4.37 1.04
CA THR A 15 8.30 3.48 1.62
C THR A 15 8.49 2.23 0.77
N ALA A 16 9.34 1.30 1.21
CA ALA A 16 9.63 0.07 0.49
C ALA A 16 8.36 -0.74 0.19
N LEU A 17 8.36 -1.40 -0.97
CA LEU A 17 7.31 -2.34 -1.35
C LEU A 17 7.58 -3.70 -0.72
N HIS A 18 6.53 -4.31 -0.21
CA HIS A 18 6.51 -5.70 0.21
C HIS A 18 5.88 -6.55 -0.90
N HIS A 19 6.35 -7.79 -1.00
CA HIS A 19 5.94 -8.72 -2.06
C HIS A 19 5.34 -10.01 -1.48
N PRO A 20 4.16 -9.94 -0.84
CA PRO A 20 3.54 -11.11 -0.26
C PRO A 20 2.99 -12.05 -1.34
N ASP A 21 2.97 -13.35 -1.05
CA ASP A 21 2.39 -14.35 -1.97
C ASP A 21 0.86 -14.30 -2.02
N ARG A 22 0.22 -13.66 -1.03
CA ARG A 22 -1.23 -13.55 -0.90
C ARG A 22 -1.62 -12.20 -0.32
N ILE A 23 -2.73 -11.66 -0.78
CA ILE A 23 -3.36 -10.45 -0.23
C ILE A 23 -4.84 -10.71 0.01
N ARG A 24 -5.42 -9.94 0.92
CA ARG A 24 -6.88 -9.82 1.06
C ARG A 24 -7.32 -8.57 0.30
N LEU A 25 -8.34 -8.69 -0.54
CA LEU A 25 -9.00 -7.55 -1.16
C LEU A 25 -10.27 -7.19 -0.37
N ASP A 26 -10.50 -5.90 -0.22
CA ASP A 26 -11.74 -5.32 0.28
C ASP A 26 -12.24 -4.21 -0.67
N ASP A 27 -13.29 -3.50 -0.26
CA ASP A 27 -13.90 -2.39 -1.01
C ASP A 27 -12.97 -1.19 -1.21
N ARG A 28 -11.87 -1.10 -0.45
CA ARG A 28 -10.84 -0.05 -0.53
C ARG A 28 -9.56 -0.52 -1.22
N GLY A 29 -9.43 -1.81 -1.52
CA GLY A 29 -8.30 -2.39 -2.25
C GLY A 29 -7.57 -3.49 -1.47
N ALA A 30 -6.25 -3.57 -1.62
CA ALA A 30 -5.45 -4.53 -0.85
C ALA A 30 -5.43 -4.13 0.62
N ALA A 31 -5.94 -4.99 1.49
CA ALA A 31 -6.07 -4.71 2.91
C ALA A 31 -4.71 -4.32 3.52
N GLY A 32 -4.66 -3.15 4.13
CA GLY A 32 -3.45 -2.60 4.76
C GLY A 32 -2.48 -1.88 3.82
N ASP A 33 -2.71 -1.87 2.49
CA ASP A 33 -1.92 -1.04 1.58
C ASP A 33 -2.17 0.45 1.84
N ARG A 34 -1.09 1.22 1.88
CA ARG A 34 -1.03 2.67 2.16
C ARG A 34 -1.88 3.09 3.36
N ARG A 35 -1.90 2.27 4.41
CA ARG A 35 -2.65 2.56 5.64
C ARG A 35 -2.15 3.80 6.36
N PHE A 36 -0.87 4.13 6.21
CA PHE A 36 -0.23 5.27 6.85
C PHE A 36 0.42 6.21 5.84
N PHE A 37 0.54 7.46 6.25
CA PHE A 37 1.08 8.55 5.46
C PHE A 37 2.02 9.38 6.32
N PHE A 38 3.13 9.83 5.75
CA PHE A 38 3.91 10.88 6.38
C PHE A 38 3.14 12.20 6.31
N VAL A 39 3.20 12.96 7.40
CA VAL A 39 2.70 14.32 7.52
C VAL A 39 3.80 15.17 8.14
N ASP A 40 3.85 16.46 7.79
CA ASP A 40 4.69 17.42 8.48
C ASP A 40 4.07 17.84 9.84
N ALA A 41 4.75 18.71 10.57
CA ALA A 41 4.30 19.19 11.87
C ALA A 41 2.96 19.97 11.83
N SER A 42 2.55 20.46 10.66
CA SER A 42 1.25 21.12 10.45
C SER A 42 0.14 20.15 10.07
N GLY A 43 0.46 18.85 9.93
CA GLY A 43 -0.46 17.82 9.46
C GLY A 43 -0.60 17.76 7.94
N LYS A 44 0.21 18.52 7.18
CA LYS A 44 0.18 18.45 5.72
C LYS A 44 0.85 17.17 5.25
N ARG A 45 0.14 16.41 4.43
CA ARG A 45 0.60 15.14 3.87
C ARG A 45 1.71 15.34 2.83
N PHE A 46 2.76 14.52 2.90
CA PHE A 46 3.72 14.39 1.81
C PHE A 46 3.08 13.66 0.60
N SER A 47 3.14 14.26 -0.59
CA SER A 47 2.55 13.73 -1.83
C SER A 47 3.52 12.81 -2.57
#